data_AF-A0A6I9YUH6-F1
#
_entry.id   AF-A0A6I9YUH6-F1
#
_cell.length_a   1.000
_cell.length_b   1.000
_cell.length_c   1.000
_cell.angle_alpha   90.00
_cell.angle_beta   90.00
_cell.angle_gamma   90.00
#
_symmetry.space_group_name_H-M   'P 1'
#
loop_
_entity.id
_entity.type
_entity.pdbx_description
1 polymer ?
#
loop_
_entity_poly.entity_id
_entity_poly.type
_entity_poly.pdbx_seq_one_letter_code
_entity_poly.pdbx_strand_id
1 'polypeptide(L)'
;MGADVEGRHDEKTERPSLQPAAAAASAAFSALKISKQNKQGLDRAVAELQHLLGVLDSHLKLRTYLVGETITLADVTAACCLLLPYKYVLNQTLRTYFINLTRWFLTCVNQPEFQAVLGTVRLYEEAPGGGVLEMDFKAELPEKEEIEEPPPKSASQLKKEAKKKEKLEKFLQKKEKNLQQQGEKKPKAEKKEKKDLEIITYDIPTKPGEKKDVTGPMPDSYSPQYVEAAWYSWWESQGFFKPEYGRRSVSEPNPKGIFMMCIPPPNVTGSLHLGHALTNSIQDSLTRWHRMRGETTLWNPGCDHAGIATQVVVEKKLWKEQGKTRHDLGREPFIEEVWRWKNEKGDRIYHQLKKLGSSMDWDRACFTMDPKLSYAVQEAFIQLHEKGIIYRSKRLVNWSCTLNSAISDIEVDKKELTGRTLLPVPGYKEKVEFGVLVSFAYKIEDSEEEVVVATTRIETMLGDTAVAVHPKDLRYQHLHGRKVQHPFTGRLLPIVCDDFVDMEFGT
;
A
#
# COMPACT_ATOMS: atom_id res chain seq x y z
N MET A 1 -21.48 -3.92 20.01
CA MET A 1 -21.19 -5.37 19.88
C MET A 1 -19.90 -5.51 19.11
N GLY A 2 -18.90 -6.10 19.74
CA GLY A 2 -17.56 -6.28 19.20
C GLY A 2 -17.55 -7.27 18.04
N ALA A 3 -16.76 -6.95 17.03
CA ALA A 3 -16.14 -7.94 16.18
C ALA A 3 -14.65 -7.87 16.51
N ASP A 4 -14.18 -8.95 17.14
CA ASP A 4 -12.79 -9.21 17.47
C ASP A 4 -11.87 -8.98 16.26
N VAL A 5 -10.95 -8.03 16.41
CA VAL A 5 -9.70 -7.99 15.64
C VAL A 5 -8.57 -7.73 16.64
N GLU A 6 -8.48 -8.58 17.65
CA GLU A 6 -7.25 -8.79 18.42
C GLU A 6 -6.96 -10.29 18.40
N GLY A 7 -5.71 -10.65 18.09
CA GLY A 7 -5.24 -12.04 18.20
C GLY A 7 -4.89 -12.74 16.89
N ARG A 8 -4.02 -12.16 16.06
CA ARG A 8 -2.97 -12.98 15.45
C ARG A 8 -1.63 -12.53 16.02
N HIS A 9 -1.28 -13.14 17.15
CA HIS A 9 0.12 -13.30 17.49
C HIS A 9 0.73 -14.15 16.37
N ASP A 10 1.37 -13.50 15.41
CA ASP A 10 2.32 -14.18 14.55
C ASP A 10 3.42 -14.71 15.46
N GLU A 11 3.47 -16.04 15.63
CA GLU A 11 4.67 -16.72 16.08
C GLU A 11 5.82 -16.21 15.23
N LYS A 12 6.80 -15.58 15.91
CA LYS A 12 8.10 -15.19 15.35
C LYS A 12 8.79 -16.42 14.75
N THR A 13 8.46 -16.72 13.50
CA THR A 13 9.40 -17.35 12.60
C THR A 13 10.29 -16.22 12.09
N GLU A 14 11.49 -16.11 12.67
CA GLU A 14 12.57 -15.30 12.11
C GLU A 14 12.84 -15.78 10.69
N ARG A 15 12.14 -15.20 9.71
CA ARG A 15 12.58 -15.28 8.32
C ARG A 15 13.79 -14.35 8.23
N PRO A 16 14.97 -14.82 7.77
CA PRO A 16 16.07 -13.91 7.48
C PRO A 16 15.55 -12.84 6.53
N SER A 17 15.77 -11.58 6.87
CA SER A 17 15.35 -10.45 6.04
C SER A 17 16.05 -10.56 4.69
N LEU A 18 15.36 -11.07 3.68
CA LEU A 18 15.85 -11.07 2.30
C LEU A 18 16.06 -9.61 1.89
N GLN A 19 17.31 -9.15 1.85
CA GLN A 19 17.67 -7.81 1.38
C GLN A 19 18.46 -7.92 0.07
N PRO A 20 17.77 -8.09 -1.08
CA PRO A 20 18.42 -8.21 -2.39
C PRO A 20 19.46 -7.12 -2.66
N ALA A 21 19.16 -5.87 -2.30
CA ALA A 21 20.04 -4.73 -2.50
C ALA A 21 21.33 -4.82 -1.67
N ALA A 22 21.23 -5.24 -0.39
CA ALA A 22 22.39 -5.33 0.49
C ALA A 22 23.34 -6.44 0.06
N ALA A 23 22.82 -7.63 -0.26
CA ALA A 23 23.61 -8.75 -0.75
C ALA A 23 24.24 -8.44 -2.12
N ALA A 24 23.46 -7.85 -3.05
CA ALA A 24 23.95 -7.43 -4.36
C ALA A 24 25.07 -6.38 -4.25
N ALA A 25 24.89 -5.36 -3.42
CA ALA A 25 25.89 -4.32 -3.21
C ALA A 25 27.15 -4.86 -2.54
N SER A 26 27.02 -5.71 -1.52
CA SER A 26 28.17 -6.31 -0.82
C SER A 26 29.04 -7.15 -1.76
N ALA A 27 28.42 -7.98 -2.61
CA ALA A 27 29.14 -8.78 -3.60
C ALA A 27 29.78 -7.88 -4.68
N ALA A 28 29.02 -6.95 -5.25
CA ALA A 28 29.52 -6.08 -6.31
C ALA A 28 30.64 -5.13 -5.83
N PHE A 29 30.52 -4.52 -4.65
CA PHE A 29 31.53 -3.61 -4.10
C PHE A 29 32.81 -4.33 -3.71
N SER A 30 32.72 -5.59 -3.30
CA SER A 30 33.89 -6.45 -3.10
C SER A 30 34.60 -6.72 -4.44
N ALA A 31 33.84 -6.98 -5.52
CA ALA A 31 34.39 -7.14 -6.87
C ALA A 31 35.13 -5.88 -7.36
N LEU A 32 34.55 -4.72 -7.06
CA LEU A 32 35.10 -3.42 -7.40
C LEU A 32 36.28 -3.00 -6.50
N LYS A 33 36.67 -3.81 -5.50
CA LYS A 33 37.68 -3.50 -4.46
C LYS A 33 37.38 -2.20 -3.69
N ILE A 34 36.11 -1.81 -3.61
CA ILE A 34 35.64 -0.62 -2.87
C ILE A 34 35.62 -0.91 -1.37
N SER A 35 35.34 -2.17 -0.98
CA SER A 35 35.31 -2.61 0.42
C SER A 35 36.36 -3.70 0.68
N LYS A 36 37.11 -3.56 1.78
CA LYS A 36 37.98 -4.62 2.31
C LYS A 36 37.18 -5.50 3.27
N GLN A 37 36.35 -6.38 2.72
CA GLN A 37 35.69 -7.39 3.56
C GLN A 37 36.67 -8.51 3.93
N ASN A 38 36.52 -9.06 5.14
CA ASN A 38 37.21 -10.30 5.49
C ASN A 38 36.61 -11.46 4.66
N LYS A 39 37.39 -12.53 4.47
CA LYS A 39 36.98 -13.68 3.62
C LYS A 39 35.61 -14.26 4.03
N GLN A 40 35.36 -14.35 5.34
CA GLN A 40 34.12 -14.88 5.91
C GLN A 40 32.89 -14.02 5.60
N GLY A 41 33.01 -12.69 5.61
CA GLY A 41 31.94 -11.76 5.28
C GLY A 41 31.58 -11.79 3.80
N LEU A 42 32.59 -11.92 2.94
CA LEU A 42 32.39 -12.09 1.51
C LEU A 42 31.65 -13.41 1.21
N ASP A 43 32.12 -14.53 1.75
CA ASP A 43 31.50 -15.84 1.54
C ASP A 43 30.01 -15.85 1.97
N ARG A 44 29.68 -15.17 3.07
CA ARG A 44 28.30 -15.02 3.55
C ARG A 44 27.44 -14.16 2.62
N ALA A 45 27.94 -13.01 2.18
CA ALA A 45 27.22 -12.13 1.26
C ALA A 45 26.93 -12.80 -0.09
N VAL A 46 27.87 -13.63 -0.54
CA VAL A 46 27.76 -14.42 -1.76
C VAL A 46 26.71 -15.51 -1.63
N ALA A 47 26.73 -16.28 -0.53
CA ALA A 47 25.72 -17.30 -0.27
C ALA A 47 24.31 -16.70 -0.19
N GLU A 48 24.17 -15.53 0.43
CA GLU A 48 22.91 -14.80 0.49
C GLU A 48 22.45 -14.34 -0.90
N LEU A 49 23.36 -13.77 -1.71
CA LEU A 49 23.06 -13.39 -3.09
C LEU A 49 22.62 -14.61 -3.91
N GLN A 50 23.29 -15.76 -3.81
CA GLN A 50 22.88 -16.97 -4.52
C GLN A 50 21.48 -17.42 -4.15
N HIS A 51 21.16 -17.44 -2.85
CA HIS A 51 19.84 -17.81 -2.37
C HIS A 51 18.77 -16.89 -2.97
N LEU A 52 19.02 -15.58 -2.96
CA LEU A 52 18.15 -14.57 -3.54
C LEU A 52 17.93 -14.75 -5.04
N LEU A 53 19.01 -14.99 -5.80
CA LEU A 53 18.92 -15.24 -7.25
C LEU A 53 18.10 -16.50 -7.54
N GLY A 54 18.26 -17.57 -6.74
CA GLY A 54 17.50 -18.81 -6.88
C GLY A 54 16.00 -18.64 -6.61
N VAL A 55 15.63 -17.85 -5.60
CA VAL A 55 14.23 -17.51 -5.32
C VAL A 55 13.61 -16.72 -6.46
N LEU A 56 14.31 -15.71 -6.99
CA LEU A 56 13.82 -14.91 -8.11
C LEU A 56 13.72 -15.73 -9.40
N ASP A 57 14.70 -16.58 -9.70
CA ASP A 57 14.68 -17.47 -10.86
C ASP A 57 13.46 -18.40 -10.83
N SER A 58 13.20 -18.99 -9.66
CA SER A 58 12.03 -19.86 -9.45
C SER A 58 10.71 -19.10 -9.65
N HIS A 59 10.62 -17.86 -9.14
CA HIS A 59 9.43 -17.02 -9.32
C HIS A 59 9.19 -16.63 -10.78
N LEU A 60 10.26 -16.45 -11.55
CA LEU A 60 10.24 -16.03 -12.96
C LEU A 60 10.10 -17.18 -13.95
N LYS A 61 10.02 -18.44 -13.48
CA LYS A 61 9.89 -19.63 -14.33
C LYS A 61 8.68 -19.58 -15.27
N LEU A 62 7.54 -19.07 -14.80
CA LEU A 62 6.29 -18.99 -15.56
C LEU A 62 5.82 -17.54 -15.80
N ARG A 63 6.67 -16.55 -15.53
CA ARG A 63 6.28 -15.13 -15.54
C ARG A 63 7.22 -14.31 -16.39
N THR A 64 6.67 -13.43 -17.23
CA THR A 64 7.49 -12.50 -18.02
C THR A 64 8.09 -11.41 -17.16
N TYR A 65 7.33 -10.90 -16.19
CA TYR A 65 7.71 -9.86 -15.25
C TYR A 65 7.47 -10.30 -13.80
N LEU A 66 7.97 -9.56 -12.83
CA LEU A 66 7.80 -9.89 -11.41
C LEU A 66 6.34 -9.82 -10.97
N VAL A 67 5.58 -8.87 -11.53
CA VAL A 67 4.16 -8.64 -11.20
C VAL A 67 3.36 -8.37 -12.47
N GLY A 68 2.36 -9.20 -12.75
CA GLY A 68 1.48 -9.04 -13.92
C GLY A 68 2.19 -9.27 -15.26
N GLU A 69 1.63 -8.67 -16.31
CA GLU A 69 2.04 -8.87 -17.71
C GLU A 69 2.82 -7.69 -18.31
N THR A 70 3.15 -6.68 -17.50
CA THR A 70 3.88 -5.47 -17.94
C THR A 70 4.97 -5.12 -16.94
N ILE A 71 5.94 -4.29 -17.34
CA ILE A 71 6.99 -3.80 -16.44
C ILE A 71 6.36 -2.95 -15.34
N THR A 72 6.68 -3.31 -14.10
CA THR A 72 6.24 -2.59 -12.92
C THR A 72 7.42 -1.96 -12.18
N LEU A 73 7.12 -1.16 -11.16
CA LEU A 73 8.16 -0.63 -10.26
C LEU A 73 8.97 -1.76 -9.59
N ALA A 74 8.37 -2.93 -9.36
CA ALA A 74 9.08 -4.09 -8.83
C ALA A 74 10.20 -4.51 -9.80
N ASP A 75 9.91 -4.55 -11.11
CA ASP A 75 10.87 -4.92 -12.13
C ASP A 75 12.02 -3.92 -12.22
N VAL A 76 11.70 -2.63 -12.28
CA VAL A 76 12.68 -1.54 -12.30
C VAL A 76 13.60 -1.61 -11.08
N THR A 77 13.02 -1.77 -9.89
CA THR A 77 13.79 -1.81 -8.65
C THR A 77 14.72 -3.03 -8.59
N ALA A 78 14.20 -4.22 -8.90
CA ALA A 78 14.98 -5.45 -8.86
C ALA A 78 16.08 -5.46 -9.93
N ALA A 79 15.78 -4.99 -11.16
CA ALA A 79 16.76 -4.92 -12.24
C ALA A 79 17.89 -3.94 -11.90
N CYS A 80 17.57 -2.77 -11.34
CA CYS A 80 18.56 -1.81 -10.87
C CYS A 80 19.46 -2.38 -9.75
N CYS A 81 18.87 -3.11 -8.78
CA CYS A 81 19.64 -3.77 -7.73
C CYS A 81 20.59 -4.86 -8.27
N LEU A 82 20.17 -5.57 -9.32
CA LEU A 82 20.95 -6.64 -9.94
C LEU A 82 21.91 -6.15 -11.03
N LEU A 83 21.88 -4.86 -11.39
CA LEU A 83 22.72 -4.30 -12.45
C LEU A 83 24.22 -4.53 -12.20
N LEU A 84 24.72 -4.19 -11.01
CA LEU A 84 26.14 -4.38 -10.69
C LEU A 84 26.52 -5.86 -10.56
N PRO A 85 25.73 -6.74 -9.92
CA PRO A 85 25.95 -8.18 -10.00
C PRO A 85 26.05 -8.72 -11.42
N TYR A 86 25.13 -8.37 -12.32
CA TYR A 86 25.20 -8.81 -13.73
C TYR A 86 26.39 -8.22 -14.49
N LYS A 87 26.82 -7.02 -14.10
CA LYS A 87 27.94 -6.34 -14.73
C LYS A 87 29.30 -6.87 -14.29
N TYR A 88 29.49 -7.22 -13.02
CA TYR A 88 30.83 -7.50 -12.46
C TYR A 88 30.98 -8.84 -11.73
N VAL A 89 29.88 -9.55 -11.43
CA VAL A 89 29.91 -10.76 -10.58
C VAL A 89 29.46 -12.01 -11.36
N LEU A 90 28.34 -11.91 -12.07
CA LEU A 90 27.69 -13.06 -12.72
C LEU A 90 28.31 -13.33 -14.10
N ASN A 91 29.35 -14.18 -14.11
CA ASN A 91 29.96 -14.69 -15.34
C ASN A 91 28.98 -15.56 -16.16
N GLN A 92 29.39 -15.97 -17.36
CA GLN A 92 28.54 -16.75 -18.26
C GLN A 92 28.06 -18.06 -17.62
N THR A 93 28.95 -18.82 -16.97
CA THR A 93 28.62 -20.08 -16.29
C THR A 93 27.55 -19.87 -15.23
N LEU A 94 27.67 -18.83 -14.41
CA LEU A 94 26.72 -18.55 -13.34
C LEU A 94 25.33 -18.17 -13.83
N ARG A 95 25.28 -17.41 -14.92
CA ARG A 95 24.01 -17.04 -15.56
C ARG A 95 23.26 -18.26 -16.10
N THR A 96 23.94 -19.35 -16.44
CA THR A 96 23.27 -20.61 -16.87
C THR A 96 22.56 -21.34 -15.73
N TYR A 97 22.86 -21.05 -14.47
CA TYR A 97 22.11 -21.59 -13.33
C TYR A 97 20.82 -20.80 -13.06
N PHE A 98 20.77 -19.54 -13.47
CA PHE A 98 19.62 -18.63 -13.27
C PHE A 98 19.07 -18.18 -14.64
N ILE A 99 18.60 -19.14 -15.44
CA ILE A 99 18.16 -18.92 -16.82
C ILE A 99 16.95 -17.99 -16.87
N ASN A 100 15.95 -18.22 -16.01
CA ASN A 100 14.70 -17.46 -16.00
C ASN A 100 14.94 -16.02 -15.54
N LEU A 101 15.78 -15.86 -14.52
CA LEU A 101 16.20 -14.56 -14.02
C LEU A 101 17.03 -13.80 -15.04
N THR A 102 17.97 -14.47 -15.70
CA THR A 102 18.81 -13.85 -16.73
C THR A 102 17.97 -13.42 -17.93
N ARG A 103 17.02 -14.25 -18.38
CA ARG A 103 16.05 -13.89 -19.41
C ARG A 103 15.29 -12.62 -18.99
N TRP A 104 14.68 -12.62 -17.82
CA TRP A 104 13.92 -11.48 -17.31
C TRP A 104 14.78 -10.20 -17.20
N PHE A 105 16.01 -10.30 -16.69
CA PHE A 105 16.91 -9.17 -16.54
C PHE A 105 17.22 -8.55 -17.90
N LEU A 106 17.53 -9.38 -18.90
CA LEU A 106 17.77 -8.94 -20.27
C LEU A 106 16.50 -8.35 -20.92
N THR A 107 15.33 -8.91 -20.65
CA THR A 107 14.05 -8.33 -21.09
C THR A 107 13.86 -6.93 -20.52
N CYS A 108 14.24 -6.69 -19.26
CA CYS A 108 14.12 -5.37 -18.63
C CYS A 108 15.15 -4.38 -19.19
N VAL A 109 16.45 -4.69 -19.14
CA VAL A 109 17.50 -3.71 -19.50
C VAL A 109 17.57 -3.38 -20.98
N ASN A 110 16.97 -4.20 -21.85
CA ASN A 110 16.88 -3.94 -23.28
C ASN A 110 15.64 -3.13 -23.70
N GLN A 111 14.76 -2.77 -22.76
CA GLN A 111 13.68 -1.84 -23.09
C GLN A 111 14.23 -0.46 -23.46
N PRO A 112 13.56 0.29 -24.36
CA PRO A 112 13.99 1.63 -24.76
C PRO A 112 14.19 2.58 -23.58
N GLU A 113 13.34 2.51 -22.57
CA GLU A 113 13.39 3.37 -21.38
C GLU A 113 14.62 3.07 -20.50
N PHE A 114 14.96 1.79 -20.35
CA PHE A 114 16.18 1.40 -19.63
C PHE A 114 17.42 1.82 -20.41
N GLN A 115 17.44 1.61 -21.72
CA GLN A 115 18.57 1.98 -22.56
C GLN A 115 18.78 3.50 -22.60
N ALA A 116 17.70 4.28 -22.56
CA ALA A 116 17.78 5.74 -22.50
C ALA A 116 18.49 6.25 -21.22
N VAL A 117 18.39 5.51 -20.12
CA VAL A 117 18.95 5.91 -18.81
C VAL A 117 20.29 5.24 -18.52
N LEU A 118 20.38 3.92 -18.71
CA LEU A 118 21.55 3.12 -18.38
C LEU A 118 22.56 3.03 -19.53
N GLY A 119 22.14 3.34 -20.76
CA GLY A 119 22.88 3.00 -21.96
C GLY A 119 22.88 1.50 -22.23
N THR A 120 23.75 1.05 -23.14
CA THR A 120 23.92 -0.38 -23.44
C THR A 120 24.54 -1.09 -22.24
N VAL A 121 23.79 -2.00 -21.62
CA VAL A 121 24.27 -2.83 -20.52
C VAL A 121 25.14 -3.97 -21.05
N ARG A 122 26.41 -3.95 -20.69
CA ARG A 122 27.37 -5.03 -20.97
C ARG A 122 27.49 -5.93 -19.74
N LEU A 123 27.49 -7.24 -19.97
CA LEU A 123 27.46 -8.25 -18.92
C LEU A 123 28.87 -8.79 -18.67
N TYR A 124 29.22 -8.98 -17.41
CA TYR A 124 30.51 -9.49 -16.97
C TYR A 124 31.72 -8.76 -17.60
N GLU A 125 31.86 -7.50 -17.25
CA GLU A 125 33.03 -6.67 -17.58
C GLU A 125 34.10 -6.77 -16.48
N GLU A 126 35.36 -6.54 -16.85
CA GLU A 126 36.40 -6.31 -15.85
C GLU A 126 36.06 -5.08 -15.01
N ALA A 127 36.13 -5.24 -13.68
CA ALA A 127 35.94 -4.13 -12.78
C ALA A 127 36.97 -3.02 -13.07
N PRO A 128 36.59 -1.72 -13.05
CA PRO A 128 37.52 -0.61 -13.28
C PRO A 128 38.78 -0.58 -12.38
N GLY A 129 38.79 -1.33 -11.27
CA GLY A 129 39.93 -1.54 -10.37
C GLY A 129 40.73 -2.84 -10.58
N GLY A 130 40.57 -3.51 -11.72
CA GLY A 130 41.31 -4.74 -12.06
C GLY A 130 41.03 -5.90 -11.10
N GLY A 131 39.82 -5.98 -10.56
CA GLY A 131 39.39 -7.07 -9.69
C GLY A 131 38.56 -8.07 -10.48
N VAL A 132 39.07 -9.28 -10.63
CA VAL A 132 38.23 -10.44 -10.97
C VAL A 132 37.96 -11.13 -9.64
N LEU A 133 36.71 -11.16 -9.19
CA LEU A 133 36.34 -12.16 -8.19
C LEU A 133 36.33 -13.50 -8.91
N GLU A 134 37.43 -14.26 -8.78
CA GLU A 134 37.42 -15.70 -9.06
C GLU A 134 36.58 -16.36 -7.97
N MET A 135 35.27 -16.46 -8.22
CA MET A 135 34.33 -17.09 -7.30
C MET A 135 34.18 -18.55 -7.67
N ASP A 136 34.78 -19.43 -6.85
CA ASP A 136 34.54 -20.86 -6.93
C ASP A 136 33.20 -21.15 -6.23
N PHE A 137 32.10 -21.12 -7.00
CA PHE A 137 30.76 -21.50 -6.53
C PHE A 137 30.68 -23.02 -6.31
N LYS A 138 31.43 -23.54 -5.33
CA LYS A 138 31.52 -24.98 -5.00
C LYS A 138 30.76 -25.38 -3.73
N ALA A 139 29.81 -24.57 -3.25
CA ALA A 139 28.94 -24.94 -2.15
C ALA A 139 27.53 -25.28 -2.67
N GLU A 140 27.22 -26.58 -2.65
CA GLU A 140 25.90 -27.23 -2.74
C GLU A 140 24.76 -26.36 -3.29
N LEU A 141 24.61 -26.38 -4.61
CA LEU A 141 23.38 -25.96 -5.28
C LEU A 141 22.25 -26.93 -4.89
N PRO A 142 21.04 -26.45 -4.57
CA PRO A 142 19.89 -27.33 -4.39
C PRO A 142 19.66 -28.11 -5.69
N GLU A 143 19.54 -29.44 -5.56
CA GLU A 143 19.21 -30.32 -6.70
C GLU A 143 17.95 -29.82 -7.41
N LYS A 144 17.97 -29.83 -8.75
CA LYS A 144 16.80 -29.55 -9.57
C LYS A 144 15.70 -30.56 -9.22
N GLU A 145 14.68 -30.13 -8.47
CA GLU A 145 13.41 -30.85 -8.47
C GLU A 145 12.73 -30.65 -9.83
N GLU A 146 12.87 -31.65 -10.70
CA GLU A 146 11.98 -31.83 -11.85
C GLU A 146 10.57 -32.12 -11.32
N ILE A 147 9.67 -31.14 -11.46
CA ILE A 147 8.24 -31.36 -11.31
C ILE A 147 7.76 -31.96 -12.63
N GLU A 148 7.86 -33.28 -12.77
CA GLU A 148 7.07 -34.04 -13.75
C GLU A 148 5.62 -34.16 -13.26
N GLU A 149 4.66 -33.84 -14.13
CA GLU A 149 3.25 -34.07 -13.88
C GLU A 149 2.96 -35.58 -13.74
N PRO A 150 2.20 -36.03 -12.72
CA PRO A 150 1.92 -37.45 -12.58
C PRO A 150 0.76 -37.91 -13.49
N PRO A 151 0.91 -39.03 -14.22
CA PRO A 151 -0.21 -39.71 -14.88
C PRO A 151 -1.12 -40.41 -13.83
N PRO A 152 -2.35 -40.84 -14.20
CA PRO A 152 -3.38 -41.21 -13.24
C PRO A 152 -3.00 -42.43 -12.38
N LYS A 153 -3.35 -42.35 -11.09
CA LYS A 153 -2.87 -43.24 -10.01
C LYS A 153 -3.45 -44.66 -10.09
N SER A 154 -2.60 -45.67 -9.87
CA SER A 154 -2.99 -47.09 -9.80
C SER A 154 -3.24 -47.58 -8.37
N ALA A 155 -4.04 -48.65 -8.22
CA ALA A 155 -4.48 -49.24 -6.95
C ALA A 155 -3.37 -49.66 -5.97
N SER A 156 -2.12 -49.76 -6.43
CA SER A 156 -0.94 -50.05 -5.60
C SER A 156 -0.51 -48.85 -4.74
N GLN A 157 -0.72 -47.61 -5.23
CA GLN A 157 -0.38 -46.38 -4.50
C GLN A 157 -1.32 -46.10 -3.32
N LEU A 158 -2.61 -46.41 -3.46
CA LEU A 158 -3.62 -46.28 -2.40
C LEU A 158 -3.32 -47.19 -1.18
N LYS A 159 -2.79 -48.40 -1.41
CA LYS A 159 -2.36 -49.31 -0.33
C LYS A 159 -1.10 -48.82 0.40
N LYS A 160 -0.19 -48.11 -0.27
CA LYS A 160 1.00 -47.51 0.36
C LYS A 160 0.65 -46.28 1.20
N GLU A 161 -0.31 -45.45 0.76
CA GLU A 161 -0.80 -44.31 1.53
C GLU A 161 -1.57 -44.73 2.78
N ALA A 162 -2.42 -45.76 2.70
CA ALA A 162 -3.11 -46.32 3.86
C ALA A 162 -2.12 -46.80 4.94
N LYS A 163 -1.03 -47.49 4.53
CA LYS A 163 0.04 -47.92 5.45
C LYS A 163 0.85 -46.77 6.04
N LYS A 164 1.05 -45.67 5.31
CA LYS A 164 1.71 -44.46 5.85
C LYS A 164 0.81 -43.72 6.85
N LYS A 165 -0.50 -43.64 6.58
CA LYS A 165 -1.47 -42.99 7.45
C LYS A 165 -1.65 -43.73 8.77
N GLU A 166 -1.71 -45.06 8.74
CA GLU A 166 -1.75 -45.90 9.94
C GLU A 166 -0.46 -45.79 10.78
N LYS A 167 0.71 -45.69 10.13
CA LYS A 167 1.99 -45.44 10.84
C LYS A 167 2.03 -44.05 11.49
N LEU A 168 1.47 -43.05 10.83
CA LEU A 168 1.43 -41.68 11.34
C LEU A 168 0.48 -41.56 12.54
N GLU A 169 -0.69 -42.21 12.49
CA GLU A 169 -1.62 -42.26 13.63
C GLU A 169 -1.03 -43.00 14.82
N LYS A 170 -0.36 -44.14 14.60
CA LYS A 170 0.38 -44.86 15.67
C LYS A 170 1.51 -44.01 16.26
N PHE A 171 2.16 -43.16 15.45
CA PHE A 171 3.19 -42.25 15.92
C PHE A 171 2.62 -41.09 16.75
N LEU A 172 1.48 -40.51 16.33
CA LEU A 172 0.79 -39.45 17.04
C LEU A 172 0.21 -39.92 18.38
N GLN A 173 -0.39 -41.12 18.42
CA GLN A 173 -0.86 -41.72 19.68
C GLN A 173 0.28 -42.01 20.67
N LYS A 174 1.47 -42.36 20.16
CA LYS A 174 2.67 -42.54 21.00
C LYS A 174 3.20 -41.21 21.52
N LYS A 175 3.03 -40.14 20.77
CA LYS A 175 3.41 -38.77 21.15
C LYS A 175 2.47 -38.21 22.22
N GLU A 176 1.16 -38.44 22.10
CA GLU A 176 0.17 -38.05 23.12
C GLU A 176 0.35 -38.81 24.43
N LYS A 177 0.64 -40.12 24.40
CA LYS A 177 0.95 -40.88 25.61
C LYS A 177 2.23 -40.40 26.31
N ASN A 178 3.22 -39.90 25.57
CA ASN A 178 4.42 -39.30 26.14
C ASN A 178 4.18 -37.89 26.71
N LEU A 179 3.19 -37.16 26.21
CA LEU A 179 2.80 -35.83 26.72
C LEU A 179 2.01 -35.90 28.03
N GLN A 180 1.37 -37.04 28.35
CA GLN A 180 0.63 -37.23 29.59
C GLN A 180 1.49 -37.71 30.79
N GLN A 181 2.79 -37.97 30.61
CA GLN A 181 3.68 -38.46 31.68
C GLN A 181 4.76 -37.45 32.14
N GLN A 182 4.73 -36.19 31.69
CA GLN A 182 5.64 -35.15 32.22
C GLN A 182 4.97 -34.29 33.28
N GLY A 183 4.78 -34.88 34.45
CA GLY A 183 4.41 -34.20 35.67
C GLY A 183 5.24 -34.68 36.85
N GLU A 184 6.57 -34.55 36.80
CA GLU A 184 7.43 -34.62 38.00
C GLU A 184 8.84 -34.05 37.72
N LYS A 185 9.30 -33.15 38.60
CA LYS A 185 10.55 -32.35 38.51
C LYS A 185 11.77 -33.10 39.05
N LYS A 186 12.95 -32.96 38.39
CA LYS A 186 14.30 -32.70 38.98
C LYS A 186 15.44 -32.58 37.91
N PRO A 187 16.66 -32.06 38.21
CA PRO A 187 17.17 -30.80 37.66
C PRO A 187 18.23 -30.89 36.54
N LYS A 188 18.44 -29.71 35.93
CA LYS A 188 19.25 -29.35 34.74
C LYS A 188 20.73 -29.77 34.80
N ALA A 189 21.21 -30.29 33.66
CA ALA A 189 22.60 -30.15 33.20
C ALA A 189 22.65 -29.15 32.03
N GLU A 190 23.74 -28.38 31.98
CA GLU A 190 23.97 -27.16 31.22
C GLU A 190 23.76 -27.28 29.70
N LYS A 191 22.96 -26.36 29.14
CA LYS A 191 22.84 -26.13 27.70
C LYS A 191 23.63 -24.89 27.34
N LYS A 192 24.58 -25.05 26.41
CA LYS A 192 25.30 -23.98 25.71
C LYS A 192 24.38 -22.82 25.35
N GLU A 193 24.76 -21.63 25.78
CA GLU A 193 24.12 -20.36 25.46
C GLU A 193 24.05 -20.18 23.93
N LYS A 194 22.84 -19.95 23.42
CA LYS A 194 22.65 -19.26 22.15
C LYS A 194 23.09 -17.82 22.39
N LYS A 195 24.11 -17.35 21.67
CA LYS A 195 24.42 -15.93 21.56
C LYS A 195 23.23 -15.22 20.92
N ASP A 196 22.50 -14.44 21.70
CA ASP A 196 21.63 -13.40 21.17
C ASP A 196 22.53 -12.43 20.37
N LEU A 197 22.13 -12.11 19.13
CA LEU A 197 22.81 -11.10 18.33
C LEU A 197 22.59 -9.75 19.02
N GLU A 198 23.60 -9.27 19.76
CA GLU A 198 23.57 -7.94 20.38
C GLU A 198 23.27 -6.87 19.32
N ILE A 199 22.22 -6.09 19.55
CA ILE A 199 21.89 -4.94 18.70
C ILE A 199 22.96 -3.88 18.95
N ILE A 200 23.82 -3.65 17.96
CA ILE A 200 24.90 -2.66 18.05
C ILE A 200 24.28 -1.26 18.07
N THR A 201 24.49 -0.50 19.14
CA THR A 201 23.99 0.88 19.31
C THR A 201 25.11 1.91 19.28
N TYR A 202 24.77 3.15 18.93
CA TYR A 202 25.71 4.26 18.97
C TYR A 202 25.69 4.91 20.35
N ASP A 203 26.72 4.65 21.16
CA ASP A 203 26.76 5.05 22.56
C ASP A 203 27.58 6.33 22.83
N ILE A 204 28.13 6.95 21.77
CA ILE A 204 28.87 8.21 21.90
C ILE A 204 27.85 9.35 22.10
N PRO A 205 27.97 10.15 23.18
CA PRO A 205 27.03 11.23 23.47
C PRO A 205 27.24 12.40 22.50
N THR A 206 26.61 12.34 21.33
CA THR A 206 26.58 13.44 20.35
C THR A 206 25.40 14.35 20.66
N LYS A 207 25.64 15.67 20.78
CA LYS A 207 24.54 16.61 21.04
C LYS A 207 23.62 16.70 19.81
N PRO A 208 22.31 16.92 20.01
CA PRO A 208 21.39 17.12 18.88
C PRO A 208 21.88 18.23 17.95
N GLY A 209 22.00 17.92 16.66
CA GLY A 209 22.46 18.88 15.65
C GLY A 209 23.95 18.93 15.42
N GLU A 210 24.77 18.23 16.21
CA GLU A 210 26.21 18.06 15.96
C GLU A 210 26.47 16.86 15.05
N LYS A 211 27.56 16.93 14.28
CA LYS A 211 27.96 15.85 13.39
C LYS A 211 28.36 14.63 14.21
N LYS A 212 27.84 13.47 13.83
CA LYS A 212 28.23 12.17 14.39
C LYS A 212 29.74 11.99 14.38
N ASP A 213 30.31 11.57 15.50
CA ASP A 213 31.71 11.14 15.57
C ASP A 213 31.87 9.79 14.85
N VAL A 214 32.77 9.78 13.86
CA VAL A 214 33.12 8.63 13.02
C VAL A 214 34.62 8.33 13.07
N THR A 215 35.35 8.90 14.04
CA THR A 215 36.81 8.70 14.18
C THR A 215 37.18 7.37 14.83
N GLY A 216 36.25 6.78 15.60
CA GLY A 216 36.42 5.49 16.25
C GLY A 216 36.33 4.28 15.30
N PRO A 217 36.65 3.07 15.78
CA PRO A 217 36.50 1.84 15.01
C PRO A 217 35.03 1.63 14.62
N MET A 218 34.80 1.29 13.35
CA MET A 218 33.46 0.95 12.85
C MET A 218 33.06 -0.45 13.35
N PRO A 219 31.77 -0.71 13.63
CA PRO A 219 31.32 -2.03 14.02
C PRO A 219 31.58 -3.09 12.94
N ASP A 220 31.84 -4.33 13.38
CA ASP A 220 32.12 -5.46 12.48
C ASP A 220 30.92 -5.87 11.61
N SER A 221 29.71 -5.43 11.95
CA SER A 221 28.49 -5.67 11.19
C SER A 221 27.61 -4.43 11.11
N TYR A 222 26.84 -4.33 10.02
CA TYR A 222 25.92 -3.21 9.81
C TYR A 222 24.78 -3.24 10.84
N SER A 223 24.60 -2.11 11.55
CA SER A 223 23.44 -1.86 12.40
C SER A 223 22.79 -0.53 12.00
N PRO A 224 21.52 -0.53 11.54
CA PRO A 224 20.81 0.70 11.24
C PRO A 224 20.74 1.66 12.43
N GLN A 225 20.51 1.13 13.63
CA GLN A 225 20.43 1.94 14.85
C GLN A 225 21.75 2.64 15.16
N TYR A 226 22.87 1.95 14.97
CA TYR A 226 24.17 2.57 15.06
C TYR A 226 24.33 3.62 13.98
N VAL A 227 24.09 3.26 12.71
CA VAL A 227 24.39 4.11 11.54
C VAL A 227 23.56 5.38 11.56
N GLU A 228 22.24 5.29 11.65
CA GLU A 228 21.29 6.41 11.54
C GLU A 228 21.34 7.39 12.70
N ALA A 229 21.88 6.97 13.86
CA ALA A 229 22.01 7.81 15.04
C ALA A 229 22.73 9.14 14.72
N ALA A 230 22.23 10.23 15.31
CA ALA A 230 22.72 11.61 15.19
C ALA A 230 22.68 12.26 13.79
N TRP A 231 22.56 11.51 12.69
CA TRP A 231 22.61 12.09 11.34
C TRP A 231 21.46 13.04 11.04
N TYR A 232 20.23 12.64 11.37
CA TYR A 232 19.06 13.42 10.97
C TYR A 232 19.04 14.80 11.62
N SER A 233 19.30 14.86 12.92
CA SER A 233 19.34 16.13 13.66
C SER A 233 20.45 17.04 13.14
N TRP A 234 21.61 16.48 12.75
CA TRP A 234 22.67 17.22 12.08
C TRP A 234 22.26 17.72 10.69
N TRP A 235 21.65 16.89 9.85
CA TRP A 235 21.21 17.31 8.51
C TRP A 235 20.21 18.47 8.57
N GLU A 236 19.28 18.41 9.53
CA GLU A 236 18.31 19.47 9.79
C GLU A 236 19.01 20.74 10.30
N SER A 237 19.94 20.63 11.26
CA SER A 237 20.67 21.79 11.82
C SER A 237 21.53 22.52 10.79
N GLN A 238 22.11 21.79 9.83
CA GLN A 238 22.91 22.36 8.75
C GLN A 238 22.06 22.95 7.62
N GLY A 239 20.74 22.74 7.64
CA GLY A 239 19.83 23.23 6.61
C GLY A 239 20.00 22.55 5.26
N PHE A 240 20.56 21.33 5.20
CA PHE A 240 20.84 20.62 3.94
C PHE A 240 19.61 20.36 3.07
N PHE A 241 18.43 20.37 3.68
CA PHE A 241 17.17 20.13 2.99
C PHE A 241 16.58 21.38 2.35
N LYS A 242 17.09 22.56 2.72
CA LYS A 242 16.57 23.87 2.30
C LYS A 242 17.06 24.22 0.90
N PRO A 243 16.22 24.84 0.04
CA PRO A 243 16.64 25.31 -1.28
C PRO A 243 17.69 26.43 -1.22
N GLU A 244 17.82 27.11 -0.07
CA GLU A 244 18.85 28.10 0.22
C GLU A 244 20.24 27.49 0.39
N TYR A 245 20.36 26.18 0.67
CA TYR A 245 21.63 25.57 1.02
C TYR A 245 22.65 25.68 -0.13
N GLY A 246 23.82 26.25 0.18
CA GLY A 246 24.88 26.49 -0.80
C GLY A 246 24.60 27.63 -1.77
N ARG A 247 23.59 28.47 -1.52
CA ARG A 247 23.19 29.60 -2.39
C ARG A 247 23.13 30.91 -1.61
N ARG A 248 23.33 32.04 -2.30
CA ARG A 248 23.17 33.38 -1.71
C ARG A 248 21.72 33.80 -1.65
N SER A 249 20.94 33.45 -2.68
CA SER A 249 19.50 33.70 -2.74
C SER A 249 18.82 32.64 -3.59
N VAL A 250 17.61 32.23 -3.19
CA VAL A 250 16.77 31.30 -3.96
C VAL A 250 16.25 31.95 -5.25
N SER A 251 16.14 33.29 -5.26
CA SER A 251 15.67 34.05 -6.44
C SER A 251 16.72 34.16 -7.55
N GLU A 252 17.99 33.86 -7.26
CA GLU A 252 19.01 33.82 -8.30
C GLU A 252 18.72 32.68 -9.29
N PRO A 253 18.83 32.91 -10.61
CA PRO A 253 18.72 31.82 -11.58
C PRO A 253 19.78 30.75 -11.33
N ASN A 254 19.38 29.48 -11.27
CA ASN A 254 20.30 28.35 -11.25
C ASN A 254 20.39 27.74 -12.65
N PRO A 255 21.56 27.78 -13.33
CA PRO A 255 21.70 27.20 -14.66
C PRO A 255 21.51 25.67 -14.68
N LYS A 256 21.62 24.99 -13.52
CA LYS A 256 21.30 23.56 -13.40
C LYS A 256 19.80 23.27 -13.36
N GLY A 257 18.97 24.28 -13.05
CA GLY A 257 17.52 24.17 -13.00
C GLY A 257 16.95 24.23 -11.59
N ILE A 258 15.64 23.98 -11.51
CA ILE A 258 14.83 23.98 -10.30
C ILE A 258 14.02 22.69 -10.28
N PHE A 259 14.05 22.00 -9.14
CA PHE A 259 13.18 20.88 -8.85
C PHE A 259 12.35 21.21 -7.61
N MET A 260 11.03 21.22 -7.75
CA MET A 260 10.12 21.43 -6.64
C MET A 260 9.05 20.36 -6.63
N MET A 261 8.81 19.81 -5.46
CA MET A 261 7.76 18.83 -5.23
C MET A 261 7.09 19.11 -3.89
N CYS A 262 5.78 18.95 -3.84
CA CYS A 262 5.05 18.88 -2.58
C CYS A 262 4.88 17.41 -2.20
N ILE A 263 5.02 17.09 -0.91
CA ILE A 263 4.53 15.80 -0.42
C ILE A 263 3.01 15.73 -0.68
N PRO A 264 2.45 14.60 -1.15
CA PRO A 264 1.04 14.30 -0.98
C PRO A 264 0.74 14.34 0.51
N PRO A 265 0.02 15.37 1.00
CA PRO A 265 -0.04 15.62 2.43
C PRO A 265 -0.78 14.47 3.12
N PRO A 266 -0.13 13.72 4.04
CA PRO A 266 -0.81 12.65 4.76
C PRO A 266 -1.96 13.21 5.60
N ASN A 267 -3.07 12.46 5.63
CA ASN A 267 -4.22 12.77 6.45
C ASN A 267 -3.86 12.68 7.94
N VAL A 268 -4.32 13.64 8.74
CA VAL A 268 -4.10 13.64 10.20
C VAL A 268 -5.07 12.67 10.90
N THR A 269 -5.11 11.41 10.46
CA THR A 269 -6.04 10.39 10.95
C THR A 269 -5.37 9.30 11.79
N GLY A 270 -4.05 9.36 11.98
CA GLY A 270 -3.34 8.36 12.78
C GLY A 270 -1.83 8.31 12.55
N SER A 271 -1.33 7.11 12.26
CA SER A 271 0.10 6.85 12.00
C SER A 271 0.31 6.47 10.54
N LEU A 272 1.50 6.75 10.03
CA LEU A 272 1.90 6.31 8.70
C LEU A 272 1.99 4.78 8.62
N HIS A 273 1.60 4.25 7.46
CA HIS A 273 1.68 2.83 7.09
C HIS A 273 2.67 2.61 5.92
N LEU A 274 2.91 1.36 5.54
CA LEU A 274 3.93 1.01 4.54
C LEU A 274 3.75 1.72 3.19
N GLY A 275 2.51 1.92 2.72
CA GLY A 275 2.24 2.72 1.52
C GLY A 275 2.77 4.17 1.58
N HIS A 276 2.72 4.81 2.76
CA HIS A 276 3.33 6.14 2.96
C HIS A 276 4.85 6.06 2.89
N ALA A 277 5.45 5.03 3.51
CA ALA A 277 6.90 4.83 3.48
C ALA A 277 7.38 4.63 2.04
N LEU A 278 6.72 3.77 1.25
CA LEU A 278 7.03 3.56 -0.16
C LEU A 278 7.01 4.87 -0.97
N THR A 279 5.90 5.61 -0.87
CA THR A 279 5.73 6.87 -1.60
C THR A 279 6.81 7.88 -1.21
N ASN A 280 7.05 8.04 0.10
CA ASN A 280 8.08 8.96 0.59
C ASN A 280 9.49 8.54 0.19
N SER A 281 9.83 7.25 0.19
CA SER A 281 11.16 6.77 -0.23
C SER A 281 11.42 7.08 -1.71
N ILE A 282 10.42 6.95 -2.58
CA ILE A 282 10.52 7.32 -4.00
C ILE A 282 10.75 8.84 -4.13
N GLN A 283 9.93 9.64 -3.46
CA GLN A 283 10.01 11.10 -3.49
C GLN A 283 11.34 11.62 -2.92
N ASP A 284 11.82 11.04 -1.82
CA ASP A 284 13.10 11.41 -1.22
C ASP A 284 14.27 11.07 -2.14
N SER A 285 14.23 9.89 -2.78
CA SER A 285 15.27 9.47 -3.72
C SER A 285 15.38 10.43 -4.90
N LEU A 286 14.25 10.85 -5.48
CA LEU A 286 14.22 11.87 -6.54
C LEU A 286 14.76 13.21 -6.03
N THR A 287 14.28 13.66 -4.88
CA THR A 287 14.70 14.93 -4.27
C THR A 287 16.22 14.95 -4.05
N ARG A 288 16.78 13.89 -3.48
CA ARG A 288 18.23 13.75 -3.26
C ARG A 288 19.00 13.72 -4.58
N TRP A 289 18.52 12.99 -5.58
CA TRP A 289 19.15 12.94 -6.90
C TRP A 289 19.19 14.30 -7.59
N HIS A 290 18.08 15.05 -7.61
CA HIS A 290 18.04 16.41 -8.16
C HIS A 290 18.96 17.37 -7.39
N ARG A 291 18.99 17.25 -6.05
CA ARG A 291 19.92 18.03 -5.21
C ARG A 291 21.37 17.71 -5.54
N MET A 292 21.71 16.43 -5.75
CA MET A 292 23.06 15.99 -6.15
C MET A 292 23.44 16.43 -7.56
N ARG A 293 22.47 16.65 -8.46
CA ARG A 293 22.69 17.26 -9.78
C ARG A 293 22.96 18.76 -9.73
N GLY A 294 22.89 19.38 -8.55
CA GLY A 294 23.13 20.80 -8.31
C GLY A 294 21.92 21.68 -8.64
N GLU A 295 20.74 21.09 -8.82
CA GLU A 295 19.51 21.84 -9.03
C GLU A 295 19.05 22.54 -7.74
N THR A 296 18.25 23.60 -7.87
CA THR A 296 17.58 24.20 -6.71
C THR A 296 16.43 23.31 -6.30
N THR A 297 16.60 22.57 -5.21
CA THR A 297 15.67 21.50 -4.83
C THR A 297 14.85 21.87 -3.60
N LEU A 298 13.52 21.82 -3.72
CA LEU A 298 12.59 21.93 -2.61
C LEU A 298 11.65 20.73 -2.59
N TRP A 299 11.65 19.99 -1.48
CA TRP A 299 10.58 19.05 -1.15
C TRP A 299 9.78 19.61 0.02
N ASN A 300 8.60 20.14 -0.28
CA ASN A 300 7.77 20.87 0.66
C ASN A 300 6.91 19.90 1.50
N PRO A 301 7.07 19.88 2.84
CA PRO A 301 6.24 19.05 3.71
C PRO A 301 4.85 19.66 3.95
N GLY A 302 3.92 18.82 4.36
CA GLY A 302 2.62 19.26 4.83
C GLY A 302 1.74 18.11 5.29
N CYS A 303 0.62 18.43 5.92
CA CYS A 303 -0.41 17.47 6.35
C CYS A 303 -1.80 17.94 5.94
N ASP A 304 -2.70 16.99 5.74
CA ASP A 304 -4.08 17.26 5.36
C ASP A 304 -5.05 17.08 6.54
N HIS A 305 -5.91 18.08 6.76
CA HIS A 305 -7.03 18.02 7.68
C HIS A 305 -8.03 16.90 7.36
N ALA A 306 -8.09 16.44 6.10
CA ALA A 306 -8.87 15.28 5.67
C ALA A 306 -10.38 15.33 6.00
N GLY A 307 -10.94 16.53 6.21
CA GLY A 307 -12.36 16.81 6.47
C GLY A 307 -13.12 15.70 7.21
N ILE A 308 -13.95 14.96 6.46
CA ILE A 308 -14.81 13.87 6.94
C ILE A 308 -14.01 12.78 7.67
N ALA A 309 -12.83 12.40 7.17
CA ALA A 309 -12.03 11.33 7.75
C ALA A 309 -11.56 11.68 9.17
N THR A 310 -11.07 12.90 9.37
CA THR A 310 -10.66 13.37 10.71
C THR A 310 -11.86 13.53 11.63
N GLN A 311 -12.97 14.07 11.13
CA GLN A 311 -14.20 14.19 11.90
C GLN A 311 -14.65 12.84 12.47
N VAL A 312 -14.72 11.80 11.64
CA VAL A 312 -15.14 10.45 12.06
C VAL A 312 -14.19 9.85 13.10
N VAL A 313 -12.88 10.07 12.97
CA VAL A 313 -11.91 9.54 13.94
C VAL A 313 -12.02 10.26 15.29
N VAL A 314 -12.20 11.59 15.29
CA VAL A 314 -12.39 12.37 16.51
C VAL A 314 -13.72 12.03 17.19
N GLU A 315 -14.81 11.88 16.43
CA GLU A 315 -16.10 11.43 16.96
C GLU A 315 -15.99 10.04 17.63
N LYS A 316 -15.30 9.09 17.00
CA LYS A 316 -15.05 7.76 17.58
C LYS A 316 -14.22 7.84 18.87
N LYS A 317 -13.20 8.71 18.91
CA LYS A 317 -12.40 8.95 20.12
C LYS A 317 -13.28 9.51 21.25
N LEU A 318 -14.05 10.56 20.97
CA LEU A 318 -14.96 11.19 21.93
C LEU A 318 -15.98 10.21 22.49
N TRP A 319 -16.58 9.39 21.62
CA TRP A 319 -17.51 8.36 22.06
C TRP A 319 -16.84 7.32 22.96
N LYS A 320 -15.63 6.87 22.62
CA LYS A 320 -14.89 5.87 23.39
C LYS A 320 -14.42 6.39 24.76
N GLU A 321 -13.93 7.64 24.81
CA GLU A 321 -13.32 8.20 26.01
C GLU A 321 -14.34 8.86 26.95
N GLN A 322 -15.38 9.49 26.39
CA GLN A 322 -16.31 10.33 27.15
C GLN A 322 -17.77 9.90 26.99
N GLY A 323 -18.09 8.99 26.07
CA GLY A 323 -19.47 8.63 25.75
C GLY A 323 -20.30 9.78 25.17
N LYS A 324 -19.64 10.81 24.62
CA LYS A 324 -20.28 12.01 24.05
C LYS A 324 -20.19 12.01 22.53
N THR A 325 -21.18 12.58 21.88
CA THR A 325 -21.21 12.85 20.45
C THR A 325 -20.81 14.30 20.15
N ARG A 326 -20.51 14.62 18.88
CA ARG A 326 -20.26 16.01 18.46
C ARG A 326 -21.46 16.94 18.69
N HIS A 327 -22.68 16.38 18.71
CA HIS A 327 -23.90 17.15 18.95
C HIS A 327 -24.03 17.53 20.43
N ASP A 328 -23.54 16.69 21.35
CA ASP A 328 -23.52 16.97 22.78
C ASP A 328 -22.49 18.06 23.14
N LEU A 329 -21.40 18.17 22.37
CA LEU A 329 -20.36 19.19 22.57
C LEU A 329 -20.73 20.55 21.95
N GLY A 330 -21.43 20.57 20.83
CA GLY A 330 -21.59 21.77 20.02
C GLY A 330 -20.38 22.02 19.10
N ARG A 331 -20.47 23.03 18.23
CA ARG A 331 -19.54 23.24 17.12
C ARG A 331 -18.15 23.68 17.60
N GLU A 332 -18.08 24.73 18.41
CA GLU A 332 -16.84 25.37 18.81
C GLU A 332 -15.97 24.42 19.65
N PRO A 333 -16.51 23.75 20.70
CA PRO A 333 -15.72 22.79 21.46
C PRO A 333 -15.29 21.57 20.65
N PHE A 334 -16.12 21.14 19.68
CA PHE A 334 -15.74 20.05 18.79
C PHE A 334 -14.58 20.44 17.85
N ILE A 335 -14.57 21.68 17.34
CA ILE A 335 -13.46 22.19 16.52
C ILE A 335 -12.17 22.24 17.34
N GLU A 336 -12.22 22.65 18.60
CA GLU A 336 -11.06 22.63 19.51
C GLU A 336 -10.52 21.20 19.68
N GLU A 337 -11.39 20.21 19.83
CA GLU A 337 -11.01 18.79 19.91
C GLU A 337 -10.33 18.29 18.63
N VAL A 338 -10.80 18.73 17.46
CA VAL A 338 -10.15 18.43 16.16
C VAL A 338 -8.76 19.04 16.09
N TRP A 339 -8.57 20.28 16.55
CA TRP A 339 -7.24 20.92 16.62
C TRP A 339 -6.31 20.22 17.61
N ARG A 340 -6.82 19.81 18.77
CA ARG A 340 -6.07 19.02 19.76
C ARG A 340 -5.58 17.71 19.16
N TRP A 341 -6.48 16.98 18.50
CA TRP A 341 -6.13 15.76 17.77
C TRP A 341 -5.07 16.02 16.70
N LYS A 342 -5.20 17.12 15.93
CA LYS A 342 -4.23 17.49 14.91
C LYS A 342 -2.84 17.71 15.48
N ASN A 343 -2.73 18.42 16.60
CA ASN A 343 -1.44 18.70 17.23
C ASN A 343 -0.80 17.40 17.76
N GLU A 344 -1.59 16.53 18.41
CA GLU A 344 -1.11 15.23 18.90
C GLU A 344 -0.63 14.30 17.77
N LYS A 345 -1.35 14.23 16.64
CA LYS A 345 -1.06 13.29 15.55
C LYS A 345 -0.13 13.84 14.48
N GLY A 346 -0.21 15.13 14.17
CA GLY A 346 0.65 15.79 13.20
C GLY A 346 2.13 15.66 13.59
N ASP A 347 2.45 15.86 14.87
CA ASP A 347 3.81 15.71 15.38
C ASP A 347 4.33 14.28 15.21
N ARG A 348 3.46 13.28 15.42
CA ARG A 348 3.81 11.87 15.20
C ARG A 348 4.09 11.57 13.73
N ILE A 349 3.26 12.08 12.81
CA ILE A 349 3.45 11.90 11.37
C ILE A 349 4.81 12.49 10.94
N TYR A 350 5.10 13.73 11.35
CA TYR A 350 6.39 14.36 11.05
C TYR A 350 7.55 13.58 11.68
N HIS A 351 7.41 13.12 12.92
CA HIS A 351 8.42 12.28 13.55
C HIS A 351 8.68 10.99 12.75
N GLN A 352 7.64 10.32 12.24
CA GLN A 352 7.80 9.12 11.42
C GLN A 352 8.53 9.42 10.11
N LEU A 353 8.19 10.53 9.43
CA LEU A 353 8.89 10.96 8.21
C LEU A 353 10.36 11.30 8.48
N LYS A 354 10.65 12.01 9.58
CA LYS A 354 12.01 12.29 10.03
C LYS A 354 12.78 11.00 10.31
N LYS A 355 12.15 10.01 10.95
CA LYS A 355 12.74 8.69 11.22
C LYS A 355 12.99 7.87 9.96
N LEU A 356 12.19 8.04 8.90
CA LEU A 356 12.45 7.46 7.59
C LEU A 356 13.60 8.16 6.84
N GLY A 357 14.12 9.28 7.37
CA GLY A 357 15.20 10.04 6.75
C GLY A 357 14.75 10.98 5.64
N SER A 358 13.47 11.36 5.57
CA SER A 358 12.95 12.22 4.50
C SER A 358 13.62 13.61 4.47
N SER A 359 14.20 14.00 3.34
CA SER A 359 14.96 15.25 3.16
C SER A 359 14.10 16.48 2.83
N MET A 360 13.01 16.67 3.60
CA MET A 360 12.06 17.78 3.46
C MET A 360 12.51 19.05 4.18
N ASP A 361 12.03 20.20 3.72
CA ASP A 361 12.22 21.49 4.39
C ASP A 361 11.13 21.72 5.46
N TRP A 362 11.40 21.30 6.69
CA TRP A 362 10.43 21.36 7.81
C TRP A 362 10.01 22.78 8.18
N ASP A 363 10.80 23.80 7.87
CA ASP A 363 10.43 25.20 8.12
C ASP A 363 9.23 25.64 7.26
N ARG A 364 8.95 24.92 6.17
CA ARG A 364 7.85 25.20 5.23
C ARG A 364 6.68 24.23 5.40
N ALA A 365 6.66 23.45 6.47
CA ALA A 365 5.57 22.54 6.76
C ALA A 365 4.24 23.31 6.81
N CYS A 366 3.30 22.91 5.95
CA CYS A 366 1.98 23.53 5.87
C CYS A 366 0.88 22.54 6.32
N PHE A 367 -0.15 23.05 6.96
CA PHE A 367 -1.39 22.35 7.20
C PHE A 367 -2.51 22.96 6.37
N THR A 368 -3.37 22.13 5.76
CA THR A 368 -4.38 22.60 4.79
C THR A 368 -5.35 23.65 5.34
N MET A 369 -5.57 23.70 6.65
CA MET A 369 -6.38 24.73 7.32
C MET A 369 -5.59 25.92 7.87
N ASP A 370 -4.29 26.03 7.59
CA ASP A 370 -3.51 27.21 7.95
C ASP A 370 -4.09 28.45 7.26
N PRO A 371 -4.00 29.66 7.87
CA PRO A 371 -4.59 30.86 7.30
C PRO A 371 -4.17 31.16 5.85
N LYS A 372 -2.88 30.94 5.53
CA LYS A 372 -2.33 31.08 4.18
C LYS A 372 -3.02 30.18 3.16
N LEU A 373 -3.22 28.91 3.49
CA LEU A 373 -3.82 27.94 2.57
C LEU A 373 -5.34 28.10 2.50
N SER A 374 -5.97 28.45 3.63
CA SER A 374 -7.40 28.79 3.66
C SER A 374 -7.71 30.00 2.77
N TYR A 375 -6.86 31.03 2.79
CA TYR A 375 -6.98 32.17 1.89
C TYR A 375 -6.86 31.76 0.42
N ALA A 376 -5.91 30.88 0.08
CA ALA A 376 -5.76 30.38 -1.29
C ALA A 376 -7.01 29.61 -1.79
N VAL A 377 -7.66 28.83 -0.92
CA VAL A 377 -8.91 28.14 -1.25
C VAL A 377 -10.07 29.12 -1.45
N GLN A 378 -10.17 30.16 -0.60
CA GLN A 378 -11.19 31.20 -0.76
C GLN A 378 -11.02 31.96 -2.08
N GLU A 379 -9.79 32.37 -2.39
CA GLU A 379 -9.46 33.05 -3.65
C GLU A 379 -9.79 32.17 -4.86
N ALA A 380 -9.42 30.89 -4.81
CA ALA A 380 -9.75 29.94 -5.87
C ALA A 380 -11.28 29.79 -6.05
N PHE A 381 -12.03 29.69 -4.95
CA PHE A 381 -13.48 29.63 -5.00
C PHE A 381 -14.10 30.88 -5.64
N ILE A 382 -13.65 32.07 -5.23
CA ILE A 382 -14.13 33.36 -5.76
C ILE A 382 -13.86 33.43 -7.26
N GLN A 383 -12.63 33.15 -7.70
CA GLN A 383 -12.28 33.18 -9.12
C GLN A 383 -13.10 32.18 -9.96
N LEU A 384 -13.33 30.97 -9.44
CA LEU A 384 -14.12 29.96 -10.15
C LEU A 384 -15.61 30.31 -10.18
N HIS A 385 -16.12 30.99 -9.15
CA HIS A 385 -17.48 31.51 -9.13
C HIS A 385 -17.66 32.70 -10.09
N GLU A 386 -16.73 33.66 -10.10
CA GLU A 386 -16.75 34.81 -11.02
C GLU A 386 -16.67 34.37 -12.50
N LYS A 387 -15.95 33.27 -12.78
CA LYS A 387 -15.90 32.64 -14.11
C LYS A 387 -17.17 31.85 -14.46
N GLY A 388 -18.15 31.74 -13.56
CA GLY A 388 -19.38 30.97 -13.76
C GLY A 388 -19.21 29.44 -13.72
N ILE A 389 -18.05 28.93 -13.26
CA ILE A 389 -17.77 27.49 -13.15
C ILE A 389 -18.44 26.92 -11.88
N ILE A 390 -18.37 27.66 -10.77
CA ILE A 390 -19.08 27.34 -9.53
C ILE A 390 -20.42 28.05 -9.52
N TYR A 391 -21.49 27.29 -9.27
CA TYR A 391 -22.85 27.82 -9.15
C TYR A 391 -23.64 27.05 -8.08
N ARG A 392 -24.77 27.62 -7.65
CA ARG A 392 -25.69 26.98 -6.70
C ARG A 392 -26.98 26.59 -7.43
N SER A 393 -27.30 25.29 -7.41
CA SER A 393 -28.54 24.75 -7.98
C SER A 393 -29.06 23.58 -7.13
N LYS A 394 -30.29 23.14 -7.41
CA LYS A 394 -30.87 21.91 -6.85
C LYS A 394 -30.53 20.75 -7.79
N ARG A 395 -29.83 19.75 -7.29
CA ARG A 395 -29.45 18.53 -8.03
C ARG A 395 -29.60 17.33 -7.09
N LEU A 396 -29.81 16.13 -7.65
CA LEU A 396 -29.62 14.89 -6.91
C LEU A 396 -28.16 14.80 -6.44
N VAL A 397 -28.00 14.48 -5.17
CA VAL A 397 -26.69 14.32 -4.51
C VAL A 397 -26.69 13.00 -3.75
N ASN A 398 -25.52 12.40 -3.59
CA ASN A 398 -25.37 11.31 -2.64
C ASN A 398 -25.39 11.90 -1.23
N TRP A 399 -26.29 11.41 -0.38
CA TRP A 399 -26.44 11.86 0.99
C TRP A 399 -26.11 10.73 1.97
N SER A 400 -25.20 10.99 2.91
CA SER A 400 -24.93 10.06 4.01
C SER A 400 -25.82 10.38 5.21
N CYS A 401 -26.75 9.48 5.54
CA CYS A 401 -27.63 9.63 6.71
C CYS A 401 -26.88 9.55 8.05
N THR A 402 -25.67 8.98 8.07
CA THR A 402 -24.86 8.88 9.29
C THR A 402 -24.03 10.14 9.50
N LEU A 403 -23.40 10.65 8.45
CA LEU A 403 -22.59 11.86 8.52
C LEU A 403 -23.46 13.13 8.52
N ASN A 404 -24.68 13.03 8.01
CA ASN A 404 -25.57 14.16 7.73
C ASN A 404 -24.91 15.18 6.80
N SER A 405 -24.34 14.69 5.70
CA SER A 405 -23.67 15.51 4.68
C SER A 405 -23.88 14.93 3.29
N ALA A 406 -23.85 15.81 2.29
CA ALA A 406 -23.64 15.42 0.91
C ALA A 406 -22.21 14.88 0.72
N ILE A 407 -22.06 13.87 -0.11
CA ILE A 407 -20.78 13.25 -0.48
C ILE A 407 -20.65 13.21 -2.00
N SER A 408 -19.43 13.36 -2.49
CA SER A 408 -19.14 13.31 -3.92
C SER A 408 -19.21 11.87 -4.46
N ASP A 409 -19.40 11.71 -5.77
CA ASP A 409 -19.47 10.38 -6.40
C ASP A 409 -18.19 9.55 -6.17
N ILE A 410 -17.02 10.21 -6.10
CA ILE A 410 -15.73 9.54 -5.86
C ILE A 410 -15.55 9.06 -4.42
N GLU A 411 -16.36 9.54 -3.48
CA GLU A 411 -16.38 9.11 -2.07
C GLU A 411 -17.38 7.95 -1.84
N VAL A 412 -18.07 7.49 -2.90
CA VAL A 412 -19.08 6.42 -2.80
C VAL A 412 -18.52 5.12 -3.37
N ASP A 413 -18.28 4.17 -2.48
CA ASP A 413 -17.97 2.79 -2.86
C ASP A 413 -19.25 2.01 -3.15
N LYS A 414 -19.38 1.51 -4.38
CA LYS A 414 -20.50 0.67 -4.79
C LYS A 414 -20.22 -0.79 -4.42
N LYS A 415 -21.16 -1.41 -3.72
CA LYS A 415 -21.12 -2.85 -3.40
C LYS A 415 -22.22 -3.58 -4.17
N GLU A 416 -21.81 -4.46 -5.07
CA GLU A 416 -22.74 -5.33 -5.78
C GLU A 416 -23.22 -6.47 -4.88
N LEU A 417 -24.51 -6.77 -4.96
CA LEU A 417 -25.16 -7.86 -4.24
C LEU A 417 -25.87 -8.74 -5.26
N THR A 418 -25.59 -10.05 -5.22
CA THR A 418 -26.20 -11.01 -6.15
C THR A 418 -27.59 -11.48 -5.71
N GLY A 419 -28.01 -11.13 -4.50
CA GLY A 419 -29.32 -11.48 -3.97
C GLY A 419 -29.53 -11.00 -2.54
N ARG A 420 -30.60 -11.51 -1.92
CA ARG A 420 -31.04 -11.11 -0.57
C ARG A 420 -29.91 -11.22 0.45
N THR A 421 -29.53 -10.09 1.01
CA THR A 421 -28.41 -9.97 1.95
C THR A 421 -28.76 -9.05 3.10
N LEU A 422 -28.56 -9.52 4.34
CA LEU A 422 -28.69 -8.69 5.53
C LEU A 422 -27.36 -7.98 5.83
N LEU A 423 -27.34 -6.66 5.69
CA LEU A 423 -26.14 -5.84 5.93
C LEU A 423 -26.30 -4.95 7.17
N PRO A 424 -25.24 -4.79 7.98
CA PRO A 424 -25.23 -3.77 9.01
C PRO A 424 -25.20 -2.37 8.37
N VAL A 425 -26.07 -1.47 8.81
CA VAL A 425 -26.10 -0.07 8.37
C VAL A 425 -25.79 0.83 9.57
N PRO A 426 -24.82 1.76 9.47
CA PRO A 426 -24.49 2.64 10.59
C PRO A 426 -25.71 3.44 11.06
N GLY A 427 -25.99 3.40 12.37
CA GLY A 427 -27.16 4.03 12.99
C GLY A 427 -28.33 3.08 13.26
N TYR A 428 -28.34 1.88 12.65
CA TYR A 428 -29.37 0.86 12.89
C TYR A 428 -28.87 -0.20 13.87
N LYS A 429 -29.75 -0.63 14.78
CA LYS A 429 -29.45 -1.72 15.74
C LYS A 429 -29.47 -3.09 15.07
N GLU A 430 -30.41 -3.27 14.14
CA GLU A 430 -30.61 -4.51 13.41
C GLU A 430 -30.01 -4.41 12.02
N LYS A 431 -29.72 -5.56 11.41
CA LYS A 431 -29.27 -5.60 10.01
C LYS A 431 -30.44 -5.25 9.10
N VAL A 432 -30.16 -4.47 8.08
CA VAL A 432 -31.14 -4.06 7.06
C VAL A 432 -31.03 -5.01 5.87
N GLU A 433 -32.16 -5.32 5.28
CA GLU A 433 -32.25 -6.19 4.11
C GLU A 433 -31.98 -5.42 2.81
N PHE A 434 -31.13 -6.00 1.96
CA PHE A 434 -30.79 -5.49 0.64
C PHE A 434 -30.83 -6.61 -0.41
N GLY A 435 -30.84 -6.25 -1.69
CA GLY A 435 -30.77 -7.23 -2.78
C GLY A 435 -32.05 -8.06 -2.96
N VAL A 436 -33.19 -7.56 -2.50
CA VAL A 436 -34.51 -8.14 -2.75
C VAL A 436 -35.17 -7.34 -3.87
N LEU A 437 -35.65 -8.05 -4.89
CA LEU A 437 -36.43 -7.47 -5.98
C LEU A 437 -37.92 -7.73 -5.69
N VAL A 438 -38.68 -6.66 -5.52
CA VAL A 438 -40.12 -6.70 -5.23
C VAL A 438 -40.87 -6.32 -6.50
N SER A 439 -41.79 -7.18 -6.91
CA SER A 439 -42.72 -6.90 -8.00
C SER A 439 -44.06 -6.46 -7.43
N PHE A 440 -44.60 -5.37 -7.95
CA PHE A 440 -45.93 -4.87 -7.61
C PHE A 440 -46.60 -4.29 -8.86
N ALA A 441 -47.91 -4.15 -8.84
CA ALA A 441 -48.67 -3.77 -10.03
C ALA A 441 -49.38 -2.42 -9.86
N TYR A 442 -49.41 -1.65 -10.94
CA TYR A 442 -50.19 -0.43 -11.07
C TYR A 442 -51.37 -0.67 -12.01
N LYS A 443 -52.58 -0.28 -11.60
CA LYS A 443 -53.79 -0.41 -12.44
C LYS A 443 -53.81 0.65 -13.53
N ILE A 444 -54.12 0.28 -14.77
CA ILE A 444 -54.28 1.20 -15.89
C ILE A 444 -55.55 2.05 -15.70
N GLU A 445 -55.47 3.35 -16.02
CA GLU A 445 -56.62 4.24 -16.03
C GLU A 445 -57.72 3.71 -16.96
N ASP A 446 -58.94 3.63 -16.43
CA ASP A 446 -60.15 3.14 -17.11
C ASP A 446 -60.03 1.71 -17.69
N SER A 447 -59.21 0.85 -17.08
CA SER A 447 -59.04 -0.55 -17.47
C SER A 447 -58.84 -1.46 -16.26
N GLU A 448 -59.13 -2.75 -16.40
CA GLU A 448 -58.75 -3.79 -15.43
C GLU A 448 -57.34 -4.34 -15.66
N GLU A 449 -56.66 -3.88 -16.72
CA GLU A 449 -55.26 -4.20 -16.99
C GLU A 449 -54.32 -3.59 -15.96
N GLU A 450 -53.24 -4.29 -15.64
CA GLU A 450 -52.22 -3.85 -14.70
C GLU A 450 -50.82 -3.88 -15.34
N VAL A 451 -49.95 -2.97 -14.90
CA VAL A 451 -48.53 -2.94 -15.25
C VAL A 451 -47.71 -3.33 -14.05
N VAL A 452 -46.97 -4.43 -14.17
CA VAL A 452 -46.07 -4.89 -13.11
C VAL A 452 -44.76 -4.13 -13.20
N VAL A 453 -44.26 -3.66 -12.06
CA VAL A 453 -42.97 -2.98 -11.92
C VAL A 453 -42.13 -3.74 -10.89
N ALA A 454 -40.86 -3.95 -11.21
CA ALA A 454 -39.87 -4.52 -10.30
C ALA A 454 -38.98 -3.44 -9.69
N THR A 455 -38.85 -3.41 -8.36
CA THR A 455 -37.99 -2.45 -7.64
C THR A 455 -37.26 -3.10 -6.47
N THR A 456 -36.06 -2.62 -6.17
CA THR A 456 -35.34 -3.00 -4.93
C THR A 456 -35.63 -2.08 -3.75
N ARG A 457 -36.43 -1.02 -3.96
CA ARG A 457 -36.71 0.05 -3.00
C ARG A 457 -38.21 0.33 -2.96
N ILE A 458 -39.01 -0.62 -2.49
CA ILE A 458 -40.48 -0.49 -2.48
C ILE A 458 -40.97 0.74 -1.69
N GLU A 459 -40.20 1.19 -0.70
CA GLU A 459 -40.51 2.39 0.06
C GLU A 459 -40.47 3.68 -0.77
N THR A 460 -39.79 3.70 -1.92
CA THR A 460 -39.75 4.87 -2.81
C THR A 460 -40.97 5.00 -3.70
N MET A 461 -41.82 3.95 -3.79
CA MET A 461 -43.04 3.92 -4.60
C MET A 461 -43.94 5.15 -4.36
N LEU A 462 -44.04 5.63 -3.11
CA LEU A 462 -44.84 6.82 -2.78
C LEU A 462 -44.35 8.10 -3.49
N GLY A 463 -43.07 8.12 -3.88
CA GLY A 463 -42.43 9.18 -4.65
C GLY A 463 -42.58 9.03 -6.16
N ASP A 464 -43.16 7.93 -6.67
CA ASP A 464 -43.21 7.64 -8.10
C ASP A 464 -44.02 8.70 -8.85
N THR A 465 -43.44 9.27 -9.90
CA THR A 465 -44.09 10.32 -10.70
C THR A 465 -44.47 9.87 -12.10
N ALA A 466 -43.96 8.74 -12.56
CA ALA A 466 -44.24 8.10 -13.85
C ALA A 466 -43.84 6.62 -13.79
N VAL A 467 -44.33 5.82 -14.74
CA VAL A 467 -43.82 4.47 -15.03
C VAL A 467 -43.10 4.53 -16.38
N ALA A 468 -41.86 4.08 -16.45
CA ALA A 468 -41.08 4.07 -17.69
C ALA A 468 -41.14 2.70 -18.36
N VAL A 469 -41.38 2.67 -19.68
CA VAL A 469 -41.30 1.46 -20.51
C VAL A 469 -40.36 1.70 -21.69
N HIS A 470 -39.69 0.64 -22.16
CA HIS A 470 -38.80 0.78 -23.30
C HIS A 470 -39.61 1.02 -24.59
N PRO A 471 -39.27 2.01 -25.44
CA PRO A 471 -40.07 2.39 -26.61
C PRO A 471 -40.25 1.28 -27.65
N LYS A 472 -39.36 0.29 -27.68
CA LYS A 472 -39.41 -0.85 -28.61
C LYS A 472 -39.97 -2.12 -27.99
N ASP A 473 -40.40 -2.08 -26.72
CA ASP A 473 -40.95 -3.25 -26.07
C ASP A 473 -42.38 -3.53 -26.55
N LEU A 474 -42.51 -4.52 -27.43
CA LEU A 474 -43.79 -4.94 -28.02
C LEU A 474 -44.84 -5.31 -26.96
N ARG A 475 -44.42 -5.71 -25.75
CA ARG A 475 -45.32 -6.06 -24.64
C ARG A 475 -46.13 -4.87 -24.14
N TYR A 476 -45.60 -3.65 -24.25
CA TYR A 476 -46.17 -2.45 -23.64
C TYR A 476 -46.46 -1.32 -24.64
N GLN A 477 -46.31 -1.55 -25.95
CA GLN A 477 -46.55 -0.53 -26.98
C GLN A 477 -47.96 0.08 -26.94
N HIS A 478 -48.98 -0.71 -26.61
CA HIS A 478 -50.36 -0.25 -26.49
C HIS A 478 -50.59 0.65 -25.27
N LEU A 479 -49.63 0.69 -24.33
CA LEU A 479 -49.69 1.50 -23.11
C LEU A 479 -48.97 2.85 -23.23
N HIS A 480 -48.33 3.12 -24.36
CA HIS A 480 -47.64 4.39 -24.60
C HIS A 480 -48.60 5.58 -24.45
N GLY A 481 -48.27 6.51 -23.55
CA GLY A 481 -49.08 7.70 -23.27
C GLY A 481 -50.34 7.44 -22.43
N ARG A 482 -50.60 6.19 -22.02
CA ARG A 482 -51.63 5.88 -21.02
C ARG A 482 -51.16 6.32 -19.63
N LYS A 483 -52.08 6.31 -18.67
CA LYS A 483 -51.78 6.58 -17.27
C LYS A 483 -52.11 5.37 -16.41
N VAL A 484 -51.43 5.28 -15.28
CA VAL A 484 -51.72 4.31 -14.23
C VAL A 484 -52.16 5.00 -12.95
N GLN A 485 -52.97 4.33 -12.15
CA GLN A 485 -53.41 4.81 -10.86
C GLN A 485 -52.49 4.31 -9.75
N HIS A 486 -51.93 5.23 -8.96
CA HIS A 486 -51.11 4.88 -7.81
C HIS A 486 -51.98 4.25 -6.70
N PRO A 487 -51.62 3.06 -6.18
CA PRO A 487 -52.51 2.26 -5.32
C PRO A 487 -52.86 2.91 -3.98
N PHE A 488 -51.94 3.68 -3.39
CA PHE A 488 -52.16 4.32 -2.07
C PHE A 488 -52.65 5.77 -2.12
N THR A 489 -52.32 6.52 -3.18
CA THR A 489 -52.58 7.97 -3.24
C THR A 489 -53.68 8.33 -4.23
N GLY A 490 -54.06 7.40 -5.12
CA GLY A 490 -55.02 7.66 -6.20
C GLY A 490 -54.49 8.58 -7.31
N ARG A 491 -53.25 9.07 -7.21
CA ARG A 491 -52.62 9.92 -8.24
C ARG A 491 -52.48 9.15 -9.55
N LEU A 492 -52.79 9.82 -10.66
CA LEU A 492 -52.52 9.31 -12.01
C LEU A 492 -51.06 9.59 -12.38
N LEU A 493 -50.34 8.54 -12.78
CA LEU A 493 -48.95 8.59 -13.22
C LEU A 493 -48.90 8.31 -14.72
N PRO A 494 -48.23 9.14 -15.55
CA PRO A 494 -48.05 8.84 -16.96
C PRO A 494 -47.13 7.63 -17.16
N ILE A 495 -47.43 6.83 -18.19
CA ILE A 495 -46.48 5.88 -18.77
C ILE A 495 -45.65 6.62 -19.81
N VAL A 496 -44.34 6.66 -19.58
CA VAL A 496 -43.37 7.35 -20.45
C VAL A 496 -42.48 6.35 -21.16
N CYS A 497 -42.06 6.68 -22.38
CA CYS A 497 -41.11 5.87 -23.13
C CYS A 497 -39.68 6.35 -22.86
N ASP A 498 -38.81 5.46 -22.41
CA ASP A 498 -37.40 5.76 -22.10
C ASP A 498 -36.52 4.59 -22.58
N ASP A 499 -35.51 4.89 -23.40
CA ASP A 499 -34.60 3.89 -23.97
C ASP A 499 -33.54 3.39 -22.98
N PHE A 500 -33.47 3.97 -21.77
CA PHE A 500 -32.65 3.48 -20.67
C PHE A 500 -33.26 2.26 -19.95
N VAL A 501 -34.55 1.95 -20.21
CA VAL A 501 -35.23 0.78 -19.63
C VAL A 501 -34.70 -0.51 -20.28
N ASP A 502 -34.14 -1.40 -19.48
CA ASP A 502 -33.70 -2.72 -19.94
C ASP A 502 -34.89 -3.69 -20.06
N MET A 503 -35.16 -4.16 -21.27
CA MET A 503 -36.27 -5.07 -21.58
C MET A 503 -36.08 -6.47 -20.95
N GLU A 504 -34.85 -6.87 -20.66
CA GLU A 504 -34.51 -8.21 -20.16
C GLU A 504 -34.42 -8.26 -18.62
N PHE A 505 -34.59 -7.11 -17.94
CA PHE A 505 -34.47 -7.01 -16.49
C PHE A 505 -35.81 -6.72 -15.81
N GLY A 506 -36.15 -7.53 -14.81
CA GLY A 506 -37.34 -7.31 -13.98
C GLY A 506 -38.60 -7.95 -14.56
N THR A 507 -39.39 -7.16 -15.31
CA THR A 507 -40.78 -7.48 -15.70
C THR A 507 -41.00 -7.63 -17.19
#